data_AF-A0A2V1BJ75-F1
#
_entry.id   AF-A0A2V1BJ75-F1
#
_cell.length_a   1.000
_cell.length_b   1.000
_cell.length_c   1.000
_cell.angle_alpha   90.00
_cell.angle_beta   90.00
_cell.angle_gamma   90.00
#
_symmetry.space_group_name_H-M   'P 1'
#
loop_
_entity.id
_entity.type
_entity.pdbx_description
1 polymer ?
#
loop_
_entity_poly.entity_id
_entity_poly.type
_entity_poly.pdbx_seq_one_letter_code
_entity_poly.pdbx_strand_id
1 'polypeptide(L)'
;SKIFDLVPPRSRKVVIATNIAEMPITINYIYYVIDPGFVKQNAYNLKLRIDSLVVTPISQAQVKQRASRVGRTSPRKCFCLYTEAVF
;
A
#
# COMPACT_ATOMS: atom_id res chain seq x y z
N SER A 1 -9.90 13.48 10.45
CA SER A 1 -8.64 12.84 10.01
C SER A 1 -8.09 13.64 8.84
N LYS A 2 -6.87 14.19 8.94
CA LYS A 2 -6.26 15.12 7.96
C LYS A 2 -6.11 14.55 6.54
N ILE A 3 -6.24 13.22 6.38
CA ILE A 3 -6.05 12.52 5.10
C ILE A 3 -7.19 12.76 4.10
N PHE A 4 -8.34 13.28 4.53
CA PHE A 4 -9.48 13.54 3.66
C PHE A 4 -9.59 15.01 3.24
N ASP A 5 -8.85 15.89 3.93
CA ASP A 5 -8.87 17.32 3.66
C ASP A 5 -8.19 17.65 2.32
N LEU A 6 -8.61 18.77 1.74
CA LEU A 6 -7.99 19.36 0.56
C LEU A 6 -6.58 19.87 0.92
N VAL A 7 -5.66 19.76 -0.04
CA VAL A 7 -4.32 20.32 0.14
C VAL A 7 -4.31 21.83 -0.13
N PRO A 8 -3.48 22.61 0.59
CA PRO A 8 -3.27 24.01 0.27
C PRO A 8 -2.83 24.22 -1.19
N PRO A 9 -3.13 25.39 -1.78
CA PRO A 9 -2.66 25.73 -3.12
C PRO A 9 -1.14 25.53 -3.25
N ARG A 10 -0.69 25.10 -4.43
CA ARG A 10 0.73 24.85 -4.76
C ARG A 10 1.42 23.76 -3.91
N SER A 11 0.65 22.91 -3.22
CA SER A 11 1.17 21.77 -2.44
C SER A 11 0.76 20.42 -3.06
N ARG A 12 1.55 19.38 -2.79
CA ARG A 12 1.23 17.99 -3.19
C ARG A 12 0.88 17.16 -1.96
N LYS A 13 -0.19 16.38 -2.07
CA LYS A 13 -0.57 15.39 -1.05
C LYS A 13 0.34 14.16 -1.17
N VAL A 14 0.96 13.77 -0.05
CA VAL A 14 1.67 12.50 0.07
C VAL A 14 1.08 11.76 1.26
N VAL A 15 0.61 10.54 1.02
CA VAL A 15 0.07 9.66 2.08
C VAL A 15 1.07 8.52 2.24
N ILE A 16 1.68 8.43 3.42
CA ILE A 16 2.51 7.29 3.82
C ILE A 16 1.60 6.36 4.61
N ALA A 17 1.46 5.13 4.15
CA ALA A 17 0.55 4.15 4.74
C ALA A 17 1.22 2.78 4.87
N THR A 18 0.76 2.01 5.85
CA THR A 18 1.04 0.57 5.95
C THR A 18 0.05 -0.22 5.09
N ASN A 19 -0.02 -1.54 5.28
CA ASN A 19 -1.02 -2.42 4.68
C ASN A 19 -2.48 -2.03 5.00
N ILE A 20 -2.74 -1.08 5.91
CA ILE A 20 -4.09 -0.49 6.10
C ILE A 20 -4.62 0.08 4.78
N ALA A 21 -3.76 0.58 3.90
CA ALA A 21 -4.15 1.05 2.58
C ALA A 21 -4.63 -0.08 1.64
N GLU A 22 -4.57 -1.37 2.02
CA GLU A 22 -5.19 -2.46 1.25
C GLU A 22 -6.70 -2.54 1.49
N MET A 23 -7.20 -2.03 2.62
CA MET A 23 -8.62 -2.00 2.97
C MET A 23 -9.40 -0.97 2.15
N PRO A 24 -10.71 -1.14 1.89
CA PRO A 24 -11.53 -0.28 1.03
C PRO A 24 -11.75 1.13 1.63
N ILE A 25 -10.68 1.92 1.70
CA ILE A 25 -10.68 3.34 2.03
C ILE A 25 -10.56 4.15 0.74
N THR A 26 -11.49 5.09 0.56
CA THR A 26 -11.49 5.98 -0.59
C THR A 26 -10.77 7.27 -0.22
N ILE A 27 -9.51 7.38 -0.64
CA ILE A 27 -8.76 8.64 -0.54
C ILE A 27 -8.84 9.32 -1.90
N ASN A 28 -9.49 10.48 -1.95
CA ASN A 28 -9.62 11.24 -3.18
C ASN A 28 -8.25 11.71 -3.68
N TYR A 29 -8.11 11.83 -5.01
CA TYR A 29 -6.94 12.41 -5.68
C TYR A 29 -5.61 11.63 -5.52
N ILE A 30 -5.64 10.30 -5.35
CA ILE A 30 -4.43 9.45 -5.41
C ILE A 30 -4.04 9.13 -6.86
N TYR A 31 -3.10 9.91 -7.44
CA TYR A 31 -2.67 9.72 -8.83
C TYR A 31 -1.54 8.69 -9.01
N TYR A 32 -0.78 8.45 -7.96
CA TYR A 32 0.39 7.57 -7.99
C TYR A 32 0.39 6.69 -6.76
N VAL A 33 0.76 5.42 -6.95
CA VAL A 33 1.11 4.49 -5.89
C VAL A 33 2.57 4.11 -6.07
N ILE A 34 3.32 4.08 -4.97
CA ILE A 34 4.70 3.58 -4.93
C ILE A 34 4.68 2.39 -3.97
N ASP A 35 4.88 1.19 -4.49
CA ASP A 35 4.77 -0.06 -3.72
C ASP A 35 6.15 -0.71 -3.56
N PRO A 36 6.69 -0.78 -2.33
CA PRO A 36 7.96 -1.42 -2.06
C PRO A 36 7.90 -2.96 -2.11
N GLY A 37 6.71 -3.58 -2.15
CA GLY A 37 6.60 -5.04 -2.27
C GLY A 37 6.66 -5.82 -0.96
N PHE A 38 6.57 -5.16 0.20
CA PHE A 38 6.65 -5.80 1.51
C PHE A 38 5.46 -5.46 2.42
N VAL A 39 5.24 -6.33 3.40
CA VAL A 39 4.29 -6.15 4.50
C VAL A 39 4.93 -6.63 5.80
N LYS A 40 4.57 -6.00 6.91
CA LYS A 40 4.81 -6.56 8.24
C LYS A 40 3.57 -7.31 8.68
N GLN A 41 3.69 -8.61 8.92
CA GLN A 41 2.59 -9.45 9.37
C GLN A 41 2.98 -10.23 10.63
N ASN A 42 1.99 -10.52 11.47
CA ASN A 42 2.19 -11.36 12.63
C ASN A 42 2.35 -12.81 12.17
N ALA A 43 3.44 -13.44 12.60
CA ALA A 43 3.68 -14.87 12.43
C ALA A 43 3.78 -15.50 13.81
N TYR A 44 2.97 -16.55 14.02
CA TYR A 44 2.98 -17.30 15.27
C TYR A 44 3.92 -18.51 15.17
N ASN A 45 4.89 -18.59 16.06
CA ASN A 45 5.76 -19.75 16.17
C ASN A 45 5.16 -20.77 17.15
N LEU A 46 4.56 -21.84 16.62
CA LEU A 46 3.91 -22.89 17.42
C LEU A 46 4.86 -23.58 18.42
N LYS A 47 6.17 -23.70 18.11
CA LYS A 47 7.15 -24.37 18.97
C LYS A 47 7.54 -23.50 20.16
N LEU A 48 7.73 -22.20 19.91
CA LEU A 48 8.13 -21.24 20.94
C LEU A 48 6.93 -20.60 21.66
N ARG A 49 5.72 -20.75 21.11
CA ARG A 49 4.48 -20.10 21.57
C ARG A 49 4.58 -18.58 21.64
N ILE A 50 5.28 -17.97 20.69
CA ILE A 50 5.51 -16.54 20.62
C ILE A 50 5.02 -15.99 19.28
N ASP A 51 4.39 -14.82 19.33
CA ASP A 51 4.07 -14.00 18.16
C ASP A 51 5.26 -13.12 17.78
N SER A 52 5.54 -13.01 16.49
CA SER A 52 6.58 -12.13 15.95
C SER A 52 6.08 -11.34 14.77
N LEU A 53 6.46 -10.06 14.72
CA LEU A 53 6.16 -9.21 13.57
C LEU A 53 7.30 -9.32 12.55
N VAL A 54 7.04 -10.05 11.46
CA VAL A 54 8.04 -10.32 10.42
C VAL A 54 7.75 -9.51 9.17
N VAL A 55 8.82 -9.01 8.52
CA VAL A 55 8.73 -8.40 7.19
C VAL A 55 8.75 -9.52 6.16
N THR A 56 7.73 -9.59 5.31
CA THR A 56 7.62 -10.59 4.25
C THR A 56 7.26 -9.92 2.92
N PRO A 57 7.63 -10.53 1.78
CA PRO A 57 7.10 -10.12 0.49
C PRO A 57 5.57 -10.19 0.47
N ILE A 58 4.94 -9.32 -0.32
CA ILE A 58 3.49 -9.32 -0.51
C ILE A 58 3.07 -10.33 -1.58
N SER A 59 1.86 -10.85 -1.46
CA SER A 59 1.26 -11.71 -2.48
C SER A 59 0.82 -10.91 -3.73
N GLN A 60 0.67 -11.60 -4.86
CA GLN A 60 0.11 -11.01 -6.09
C GLN A 60 -1.27 -10.35 -5.86
N ALA A 61 -2.09 -10.93 -4.98
CA ALA A 61 -3.41 -10.38 -4.64
C ALA A 61 -3.27 -9.02 -3.94
N GLN A 62 -2.34 -8.89 -3.00
CA GLN A 62 -2.07 -7.64 -2.28
C GLN A 62 -1.53 -6.56 -3.22
N VAL A 63 -0.65 -6.92 -4.16
CA VAL A 63 -0.19 -5.97 -5.18
C VAL A 63 -1.36 -5.43 -5.99
N LYS A 64 -2.26 -6.31 -6.47
CA LYS A 64 -3.45 -5.89 -7.23
C LYS A 64 -4.34 -4.95 -6.39
N GLN A 65 -4.51 -5.24 -5.10
CA GLN A 65 -5.27 -4.38 -4.19
C GLN A 65 -4.59 -3.02 -3.96
N ARG A 66 -3.26 -2.97 -3.81
CA ARG A 66 -2.49 -1.73 -3.68
C ARG A 66 -2.55 -0.91 -4.96
N ALA A 67 -2.36 -1.54 -6.11
CA ALA A 67 -2.49 -0.91 -7.42
C ALA A 67 -3.92 -0.38 -7.65
N SER A 68 -4.95 -1.02 -7.10
CA SER A 68 -6.34 -0.54 -7.20
C SER A 68 -6.61 0.81 -6.50
N ARG A 69 -5.65 1.31 -5.70
CA ARG A 69 -5.75 2.62 -5.03
C ARG A 69 -5.53 3.79 -5.97
N VAL A 70 -4.86 3.59 -7.10
CA VAL A 70 -4.96 4.58 -8.16
C VAL A 70 -6.37 4.53 -8.78
N GLY A 71 -7.06 5.67 -8.75
CA GLY A 71 -8.46 5.77 -9.18
C GLY A 71 -8.71 5.38 -10.64
N ARG A 72 -9.97 5.06 -10.95
CA ARG A 72 -10.42 4.53 -12.26
C ARG A 72 -10.61 5.59 -13.36
N THR A 73 -10.60 6.88 -13.01
CA THR A 73 -11.17 7.96 -13.85
C THR A 73 -10.12 8.84 -14.57
N SER A 74 -8.82 8.55 -14.45
CA SER A 74 -7.75 9.29 -15.15
C SER A 74 -6.51 8.41 -15.31
N PRO A 75 -5.60 8.66 -16.27
CA PRO A 75 -4.36 7.89 -16.39
C PRO A 75 -3.53 8.04 -15.12
N ARG A 76 -3.39 6.94 -14.38
CA ARG A 76 -2.68 6.89 -13.10
C ARG A 76 -1.72 5.71 -13.10
N LYS A 77 -0.61 5.84 -12.36
CA LYS A 77 0.50 4.87 -12.41
C LYS A 77 0.74 4.23 -11.04
N CYS A 78 0.92 2.92 -11.04
CA CYS A 78 1.50 2.19 -9.91
C CYS A 78 2.96 1.91 -10.22
N PHE A 79 3.87 2.33 -9.35
CA PHE A 79 5.30 2.07 -9.44
C PHE A 79 5.66 1.00 -8.42
N CYS A 80 5.86 -0.23 -8.91
CA CYS A 80 6.36 -1.34 -8.10
C CYS A 80 7.90 -1.27 -8.07
N LEU A 81 8.50 -1.24 -6.88
CA LEU A 81 9.96 -1.15 -6.71
C LEU A 81 10.65 -2.53 -6.75
N TYR A 82 10.09 -3.44 -7.53
CA TYR A 82 10.56 -4.80 -7.72
C TYR A 82 10.32 -5.22 -9.18
N THR A 83 11.09 -6.20 -9.65
CA THR A 83 11.05 -6.66 -11.03
C THR A 83 9.83 -7.54 -11.30
N GLU A 84 9.38 -7.61 -12.56
CA GLU A 84 8.30 -8.51 -12.99
C GLU A 84 8.59 -9.98 -12.69
N ALA A 85 9.86 -10.41 -12.66
CA ALA A 85 10.22 -11.78 -12.28
C ALA A 85 9.89 -12.14 -10.82
N VAL A 86 9.72 -11.13 -9.96
CA VAL A 86 9.32 -11.30 -8.55
C VAL A 86 7.79 -11.22 -8.40
N PHE A 87 7.09 -10.83 -9.47
CA PHE A 87 5.64 -10.71 -9.52
C PHE A 87 4.95 -12.02 -9.92
#